data_AF-A0A1V5VXF3-F1
#
_entry.id   AF-A0A1V5VXF3-F1
#
_cell.length_a   1.000
_cell.length_b   1.000
_cell.length_c   1.000
_cell.angle_alpha   90.00
_cell.angle_beta   90.00
_cell.angle_gamma   90.00
#
_symmetry.space_group_name_H-M   'P 1'
#
loop_
_entity.id
_entity.type
_entity.pdbx_description
1 polymer ?
#
loop_
_entity_poly.entity_id
_entity_poly.type
_entity_poly.pdbx_seq_one_letter_code
_entity_poly.pdbx_strand_id
1 'polypeptide(L)'
;MGRIWHTLAPVILVTLALLGCASDGSSSPTPVERESTLPSPQAPTPQPTLPPTATPDPCPPIRESALPARPATFGNEYVLALQEYLNAGGDPATLAQVLQEWEALAPEGGLPLRQDLTGDGSPEIVVTCINPQAETFPPEGLLAVLICRNGAYETLYTYMPEPFSNIALIGGQDLTGDGKNELVFAEVTCGAHTCWDTLHVGSWNGSDFQEQISGEAALPYPTFTLTKEAILARSAGIGSVGAGPQRVYTETWTWNGSVITRTATELGPARYRYHVFRDGDAAFRAGRYAEAFDAYLRVINDETLEPWAGFYSAPEERLWFTALARWRLVLLGMQLGNTPDAEAHYQRLQADFTPETPGYPVAQLAHRFWDAYGRLGMTPGACEEALAAPEAPVVLEFLNSFGYANPTYTAEELCPLMTP
;
A
#
# COMPACT_ATOMS: atom_id res chain seq x y z
N MET A 1 -55.01 -40.13 14.90
CA MET A 1 -55.29 -39.36 13.67
C MET A 1 -54.09 -38.44 13.47
N GLY A 2 -52.99 -38.86 12.83
CA GLY A 2 -52.77 -38.91 11.36
C GLY A 2 -52.43 -37.50 10.86
N ARG A 3 -51.25 -37.14 10.32
CA ARG A 3 -50.15 -37.88 9.66
C ARG A 3 -48.80 -37.16 9.82
N ILE A 4 -47.76 -37.97 9.72
CA ILE A 4 -46.30 -37.74 9.78
C ILE A 4 -45.76 -37.43 8.38
N TRP A 5 -44.84 -36.47 8.23
CA TRP A 5 -43.92 -36.38 7.08
C TRP A 5 -42.47 -36.20 7.57
N HIS A 6 -41.67 -37.25 7.39
CA HIS A 6 -40.21 -37.29 7.45
C HIS A 6 -39.67 -37.53 6.04
N THR A 7 -38.60 -36.83 5.64
CA THR A 7 -37.69 -37.19 4.52
C THR A 7 -36.34 -36.55 4.84
N LEU A 8 -35.36 -37.23 5.45
CA LEU A 8 -34.41 -38.23 4.94
C LEU A 8 -33.65 -37.83 3.67
N ALA A 9 -32.35 -37.59 3.85
CA ALA A 9 -31.29 -37.47 2.85
C ALA A 9 -30.90 -38.84 2.27
N PRO A 10 -30.15 -38.87 1.14
CA PRO A 10 -29.29 -40.00 0.83
C PRO A 10 -27.83 -39.61 0.68
N VAL A 11 -27.02 -40.33 1.44
CA VAL A 11 -25.58 -40.60 1.26
C VAL A 11 -25.39 -41.45 0.00
N ILE A 12 -24.41 -41.15 -0.84
CA ILE A 12 -23.95 -42.07 -1.91
C ILE A 12 -22.49 -42.43 -1.64
N LEU A 13 -22.29 -43.74 -1.42
CA LEU A 13 -21.03 -44.43 -1.23
C LEU A 13 -20.57 -45.06 -2.56
N VAL A 14 -19.31 -44.80 -2.92
CA VAL A 14 -18.26 -45.67 -3.51
C VAL A 14 -18.68 -46.95 -4.28
N THR A 15 -18.14 -47.14 -5.48
CA THR A 15 -17.63 -48.47 -5.93
C THR A 15 -16.61 -48.35 -7.06
N LEU A 16 -15.54 -49.15 -6.93
CA LEU A 16 -14.34 -49.24 -7.77
C LEU A 16 -14.09 -50.74 -8.05
N ALA A 17 -13.92 -51.16 -9.31
CA ALA A 17 -13.30 -52.43 -9.80
C ALA A 17 -13.51 -52.51 -11.34
N LEU A 18 -12.52 -52.49 -12.25
CA LEU A 18 -11.40 -53.40 -12.60
C LEU A 18 -11.69 -54.33 -13.81
N LEU A 19 -10.83 -54.18 -14.85
CA LEU A 19 -10.28 -55.16 -15.82
C LEU A 19 -11.14 -55.75 -16.99
N GLY A 20 -10.57 -55.67 -18.21
CA GLY A 20 -10.87 -56.58 -19.34
C GLY A 20 -10.37 -56.10 -20.72
N CYS A 21 -9.50 -56.88 -21.39
CA CYS A 21 -8.77 -56.56 -22.62
C CYS A 21 -9.46 -56.89 -23.97
N ALA A 22 -9.00 -56.18 -25.02
CA ALA A 22 -8.75 -56.57 -26.43
C ALA A 22 -9.90 -57.00 -27.39
N SER A 23 -9.96 -56.36 -28.58
CA SER A 23 -9.61 -56.97 -29.89
C SER A 23 -9.97 -56.06 -31.09
N ASP A 24 -9.11 -56.09 -32.11
CA ASP A 24 -9.17 -55.38 -33.40
C ASP A 24 -10.43 -55.65 -34.27
N GLY A 25 -10.79 -54.66 -35.09
CA GLY A 25 -11.83 -54.76 -36.12
C GLY A 25 -11.52 -53.85 -37.31
N SER A 26 -10.93 -54.45 -38.35
CA SER A 26 -10.61 -53.88 -39.66
C SER A 26 -11.87 -53.58 -40.48
N SER A 27 -11.91 -52.44 -41.19
CA SER A 27 -12.87 -52.20 -42.27
C SER A 27 -12.17 -51.62 -43.50
N SER A 28 -12.11 -52.42 -44.56
CA SER A 28 -11.64 -52.03 -45.91
C SER A 28 -12.60 -51.07 -46.61
N PRO A 29 -12.11 -50.15 -47.46
CA PRO A 29 -12.94 -49.30 -48.29
C PRO A 29 -13.18 -49.88 -49.70
N THR A 30 -14.35 -49.56 -50.25
CA THR A 30 -14.83 -49.84 -51.61
C THR A 30 -14.12 -48.93 -52.65
N PRO A 31 -13.90 -49.35 -53.91
CA PRO A 31 -13.11 -48.61 -54.87
C PRO A 31 -13.92 -47.57 -55.65
N VAL A 32 -13.36 -46.37 -55.86
CA VAL A 32 -13.87 -45.35 -56.77
C VAL A 32 -12.89 -45.15 -57.93
N GLU A 33 -13.51 -44.95 -59.08
CA GLU A 33 -13.07 -44.95 -60.46
C GLU A 33 -11.98 -43.90 -60.79
N ARG A 34 -11.11 -44.24 -61.75
CA ARG A 34 -9.94 -43.45 -62.15
C ARG A 34 -10.32 -42.52 -63.30
N GLU A 35 -10.55 -41.25 -62.97
CA GLU A 35 -10.73 -40.18 -63.96
C GLU A 35 -9.38 -39.63 -64.48
N SER A 36 -9.40 -39.28 -65.76
CA SER A 36 -8.28 -38.87 -66.60
C SER A 36 -7.71 -37.50 -66.19
N THR A 37 -6.40 -37.43 -65.97
CA THR A 37 -5.67 -36.19 -65.62
C THR A 37 -5.47 -35.28 -66.84
N LEU A 38 -6.12 -34.10 -66.83
CA LEU A 38 -5.68 -32.91 -67.57
C LEU A 38 -4.61 -32.17 -66.75
N PRO A 39 -3.62 -31.48 -67.37
CA PRO A 39 -2.57 -30.77 -66.65
C PRO A 39 -3.12 -29.53 -65.92
N SER A 40 -2.80 -29.43 -64.64
CA SER A 40 -3.16 -28.32 -63.76
C SER A 40 -2.36 -27.04 -64.09
N PRO A 41 -2.95 -25.83 -64.05
CA PRO A 41 -2.20 -24.58 -64.17
C PRO A 41 -1.20 -24.43 -63.03
N GLN A 42 0.02 -23.97 -63.35
CA GLN A 42 1.06 -23.68 -62.36
C GLN A 42 0.56 -22.63 -61.36
N ALA A 43 0.69 -22.94 -60.07
CA ALA A 43 0.47 -21.98 -58.99
C ALA A 43 1.52 -20.86 -59.07
N PRO A 44 1.15 -19.58 -58.89
CA PRO A 44 2.10 -18.49 -58.86
C PRO A 44 3.06 -18.65 -57.67
N THR A 45 4.35 -18.57 -57.96
CA THR A 45 5.44 -18.59 -56.98
C THR A 45 5.25 -17.41 -56.01
N PRO A 46 5.31 -17.61 -54.67
CA PRO A 46 5.29 -16.50 -53.73
C PRO A 46 6.50 -15.59 -53.99
N GLN A 47 6.20 -14.35 -54.37
CA GLN A 47 7.21 -13.32 -54.58
C GLN A 47 7.84 -12.98 -53.21
N PRO A 48 9.17 -12.92 -53.08
CA PRO A 48 9.80 -12.52 -51.83
C PRO A 48 9.33 -11.11 -51.45
N THR A 49 8.52 -10.98 -50.41
CA THR A 49 8.22 -9.69 -49.80
C THR A 49 9.52 -9.19 -49.21
N LEU A 50 10.07 -8.12 -49.79
CA LEU A 50 11.23 -7.44 -49.20
C LEU A 50 10.84 -7.04 -47.77
N PRO A 51 11.71 -7.31 -46.76
CA PRO A 51 11.45 -6.82 -45.42
C PRO A 51 11.23 -5.30 -45.48
N PRO A 52 10.31 -4.75 -44.67
CA PRO A 52 10.10 -3.31 -44.62
C PRO A 52 11.46 -2.64 -44.39
N THR A 53 11.79 -1.67 -45.26
CA THR A 53 12.98 -0.84 -45.09
C THR A 53 12.91 -0.23 -43.69
N ALA A 54 13.91 -0.52 -42.85
CA ALA A 54 13.99 0.07 -41.52
C ALA A 54 13.89 1.60 -41.66
N THR A 55 12.88 2.19 -41.02
CA THR A 55 12.79 3.64 -40.88
C THR A 55 14.11 4.12 -40.28
N PRO A 56 14.77 5.15 -40.84
CA PRO A 56 15.98 5.69 -40.25
C PRO A 56 15.74 6.02 -38.78
N ASP A 57 16.65 5.60 -37.91
CA ASP A 57 16.63 5.97 -36.49
C ASP A 57 16.61 7.50 -36.40
N PRO A 58 15.61 8.11 -35.73
CA PRO A 58 15.53 9.56 -35.59
C PRO A 58 16.67 10.14 -34.74
N CYS A 59 17.51 9.31 -34.13
CA CYS A 59 18.54 9.73 -33.17
C CYS A 59 19.97 9.80 -33.72
N PRO A 60 20.81 10.67 -33.10
CA PRO A 60 22.24 10.64 -33.33
C PRO A 60 22.80 9.22 -33.18
N PRO A 61 23.68 8.75 -34.09
CA PRO A 61 24.31 7.46 -33.92
C PRO A 61 25.20 7.46 -32.69
N ILE A 62 25.12 6.39 -31.88
CA ILE A 62 25.96 6.21 -30.70
C ILE A 62 27.43 6.13 -31.13
N ARG A 63 28.28 6.87 -30.43
CA ARG A 63 29.73 6.94 -30.63
C ARG A 63 30.42 6.87 -29.27
N GLU A 64 31.66 6.43 -29.28
CA GLU A 64 32.51 6.56 -28.10
C GLU A 64 32.71 8.05 -27.79
N SER A 65 32.24 8.47 -26.62
CA SER A 65 32.29 9.84 -26.16
C SER A 65 32.66 9.87 -24.69
N ALA A 66 33.54 10.79 -24.30
CA ALA A 66 33.85 11.00 -22.89
C ALA A 66 32.63 11.54 -22.15
N LEU A 67 32.52 11.21 -20.86
CA LEU A 67 31.43 11.75 -20.03
C LEU A 67 31.60 13.27 -19.86
N PRO A 68 30.50 14.03 -19.91
CA PRO A 68 30.54 15.47 -19.80
C PRO A 68 30.95 15.90 -18.39
N ALA A 69 31.67 17.01 -18.28
CA ALA A 69 31.97 17.63 -17.00
C ALA A 69 30.70 18.19 -16.35
N ARG A 70 30.63 18.15 -15.01
CA ARG A 70 29.52 18.73 -14.25
C ARG A 70 29.45 20.24 -14.48
N PRO A 71 28.28 20.79 -14.87
CA PRO A 71 28.09 22.24 -14.92
C PRO A 71 28.27 22.90 -13.55
N ALA A 72 28.70 24.16 -13.55
CA ALA A 72 28.93 24.91 -12.31
C ALA A 72 27.63 25.38 -11.65
N THR A 73 26.59 25.65 -12.44
CA THR A 73 25.28 26.10 -11.94
C THR A 73 24.27 24.97 -12.06
N PHE A 74 23.56 24.67 -10.97
CA PHE A 74 22.44 23.73 -11.02
C PHE A 74 21.24 24.31 -11.79
N GLY A 75 20.37 23.44 -12.32
CA GLY A 75 19.20 23.80 -13.11
C GLY A 75 19.37 23.50 -14.60
N ASN A 76 18.91 24.40 -15.47
CA ASN A 76 18.87 24.18 -16.92
C ASN A 76 20.24 23.84 -17.54
N GLU A 77 21.36 24.29 -16.96
CA GLU A 77 22.70 23.94 -17.45
C GLU A 77 22.98 22.44 -17.38
N TYR A 78 22.40 21.72 -16.40
CA TYR A 78 22.52 20.26 -16.32
C TYR A 78 21.78 19.60 -17.47
N VAL A 79 20.55 20.04 -17.74
CA VAL A 79 19.73 19.52 -18.85
C VAL A 79 20.44 19.77 -20.18
N LEU A 80 20.98 20.98 -20.39
CA LEU A 80 21.73 21.35 -21.59
C LEU A 80 22.99 20.49 -21.77
N ALA A 81 23.77 20.27 -20.71
CA ALA A 81 24.97 19.44 -20.78
C ALA A 81 24.66 17.97 -21.12
N LEU A 82 23.58 17.41 -20.57
CA LEU A 82 23.11 16.06 -20.94
C LEU A 82 22.63 16.01 -22.39
N GLN A 83 21.89 17.03 -22.84
CA GLN A 83 21.44 17.14 -24.23
C GLN A 83 22.63 17.25 -25.20
N GLU A 84 23.64 18.06 -24.89
CA GLU A 84 24.87 18.19 -25.69
C GLU A 84 25.65 16.87 -25.77
N TYR A 85 25.78 16.16 -24.65
CA TYR A 85 26.40 14.83 -24.60
C TYR A 85 25.70 13.84 -25.54
N LEU A 86 24.37 13.77 -25.47
CA LEU A 86 23.57 12.90 -26.32
C LEU A 86 23.66 13.31 -27.81
N ASN A 87 23.63 14.60 -28.11
CA ASN A 87 23.79 15.13 -29.46
C ASN A 87 25.17 14.89 -30.08
N ALA A 88 26.20 14.78 -29.24
CA ALA A 88 27.54 14.37 -29.68
C ALA A 88 27.65 12.86 -29.99
N GLY A 89 26.59 12.08 -29.76
CA GLY A 89 26.55 10.63 -29.91
C GLY A 89 26.82 9.86 -28.62
N GLY A 90 26.76 10.52 -27.45
CA GLY A 90 26.82 9.84 -26.16
C GLY A 90 25.70 8.80 -26.01
N ASP A 91 25.99 7.69 -25.33
CA ASP A 91 25.03 6.62 -25.13
C ASP A 91 24.04 6.99 -24.01
N PRO A 92 22.71 7.03 -24.26
CA PRO A 92 21.70 7.22 -23.22
C PRO A 92 21.83 6.30 -22.00
N ALA A 93 22.39 5.09 -22.17
CA ALA A 93 22.57 4.14 -21.07
C ALA A 93 23.61 4.59 -20.02
N THR A 94 24.48 5.55 -20.34
CA THR A 94 25.51 6.06 -19.42
C THR A 94 25.02 7.24 -18.58
N LEU A 95 23.82 7.78 -18.82
CA LEU A 95 23.32 8.97 -18.11
C LEU A 95 23.29 8.78 -16.59
N ALA A 96 22.99 7.58 -16.11
CA ALA A 96 23.10 7.25 -14.69
C ALA A 96 24.53 7.45 -14.16
N GLN A 97 25.54 7.02 -14.91
CA GLN A 97 26.95 7.21 -14.55
C GLN A 97 27.34 8.70 -14.59
N VAL A 98 26.88 9.44 -15.61
CA VAL A 98 27.11 10.90 -15.69
C VAL A 98 26.60 11.59 -14.43
N LEU A 99 25.34 11.33 -14.07
CA LEU A 99 24.73 11.92 -12.88
C LEU A 99 25.41 11.46 -11.58
N GLN A 100 25.92 10.22 -11.54
CA GLN A 100 26.69 9.72 -10.41
C GLN A 100 28.03 10.45 -10.27
N GLU A 101 28.77 10.65 -11.35
CA GLU A 101 30.02 11.44 -11.35
C GLU A 101 29.79 12.90 -11.00
N TRP A 102 28.59 13.40 -11.28
CA TRP A 102 28.17 14.74 -10.88
C TRP A 102 27.69 14.81 -9.42
N GLU A 103 27.57 13.68 -8.72
CA GLU A 103 26.92 13.55 -7.41
C GLU A 103 25.46 14.05 -7.41
N ALA A 104 24.82 14.03 -8.57
CA ALA A 104 23.51 14.63 -8.85
C ALA A 104 22.38 13.61 -8.96
N LEU A 105 22.63 12.32 -8.71
CA LEU A 105 21.57 11.32 -8.59
C LEU A 105 20.81 11.53 -7.27
N ALA A 106 19.48 11.58 -7.35
CA ALA A 106 18.65 11.57 -6.16
C ALA A 106 18.90 10.27 -5.37
N PRO A 107 19.01 10.34 -4.02
CA PRO A 107 19.16 9.14 -3.20
C PRO A 107 17.88 8.28 -3.20
N GLU A 108 16.74 8.90 -3.45
CA GLU A 108 15.42 8.28 -3.55
C GLU A 108 14.91 8.42 -5.00
N GLY A 109 14.34 7.34 -5.54
CA GLY A 109 13.88 7.27 -6.92
C GLY A 109 14.71 6.38 -7.84
N GLY A 110 14.20 6.19 -9.05
CA GLY A 110 14.79 5.37 -10.10
C GLY A 110 15.89 6.09 -10.87
N LEU A 111 16.67 5.30 -11.61
CA LEU A 111 17.64 5.78 -12.59
C LEU A 111 16.94 6.45 -13.78
N PRO A 112 17.68 7.20 -14.62
CA PRO A 112 17.15 7.70 -15.88
C PRO A 112 16.32 6.65 -16.65
N LEU A 113 15.09 7.04 -17.00
CA LEU A 113 14.11 6.17 -17.65
C LEU A 113 14.15 6.39 -19.16
N ARG A 114 13.99 5.30 -19.93
CA ARG A 114 13.75 5.35 -21.37
C ARG A 114 12.40 4.73 -21.67
N GLN A 115 11.44 5.54 -22.09
CA GLN A 115 10.06 5.11 -22.31
C GLN A 115 9.40 5.96 -23.38
N ASP A 116 8.57 5.35 -24.23
CA ASP A 116 7.70 6.09 -25.16
C ASP A 116 6.51 6.68 -24.39
N LEU A 117 6.63 7.95 -24.02
CA LEU A 117 5.62 8.71 -23.28
C LEU A 117 4.70 9.48 -24.24
N THR A 118 5.20 9.81 -25.44
CA THR A 118 4.44 10.57 -26.44
C THR A 118 3.54 9.70 -27.33
N GLY A 119 3.83 8.40 -27.40
CA GLY A 119 3.14 7.42 -28.23
C GLY A 119 3.57 7.45 -29.70
N ASP A 120 4.75 7.99 -30.00
CA ASP A 120 5.26 8.13 -31.38
C ASP A 120 6.15 6.94 -31.82
N GLY A 121 6.36 5.97 -30.93
CA GLY A 121 7.19 4.80 -31.15
C GLY A 121 8.67 5.01 -30.85
N SER A 122 9.10 6.22 -30.50
CA SER A 122 10.46 6.56 -30.08
C SER A 122 10.48 6.82 -28.57
N PRO A 123 11.41 6.21 -27.80
CA PRO A 123 11.45 6.44 -26.37
C PRO A 123 12.02 7.82 -26.04
N GLU A 124 11.31 8.58 -25.22
CA GLU A 124 11.86 9.71 -24.50
C GLU A 124 12.81 9.26 -23.39
N ILE A 125 13.72 10.14 -23.00
CA ILE A 125 14.61 9.97 -21.86
C ILE A 125 14.13 10.87 -20.73
N VAL A 126 13.81 10.30 -19.58
CA VAL A 126 13.50 11.05 -18.36
C VAL A 126 14.72 11.02 -17.45
N VAL A 127 15.16 12.19 -17.01
CA VAL A 127 16.24 12.35 -16.04
C VAL A 127 15.73 13.15 -14.85
N THR A 128 16.13 12.75 -13.65
CA THR A 128 16.03 13.57 -12.45
C THR A 128 17.42 13.88 -11.93
N CYS A 129 17.63 15.13 -11.51
CA CYS A 129 18.89 15.56 -10.91
C CYS A 129 18.61 16.27 -9.58
N ILE A 130 19.52 16.15 -8.63
CA ILE A 130 19.56 16.97 -7.42
C ILE A 130 20.75 17.92 -7.47
N ASN A 131 20.65 19.04 -6.76
CA ASN A 131 21.75 19.97 -6.57
C ASN A 131 22.78 19.38 -5.58
N PRO A 132 23.96 18.93 -6.03
CA PRO A 132 24.96 18.31 -5.14
C PRO A 132 25.60 19.32 -4.18
N GLN A 133 25.41 20.61 -4.42
CA GLN A 133 25.95 21.69 -3.60
C GLN A 133 24.90 22.31 -2.67
N ALA A 134 23.67 21.76 -2.62
CA ALA A 134 22.63 22.26 -1.73
C ALA A 134 23.02 22.06 -0.27
N GLU A 135 22.84 23.10 0.55
CA GLU A 135 23.05 23.06 2.00
C GLU A 135 21.77 22.66 2.76
N THR A 136 20.68 22.42 2.02
CA THR A 136 19.34 22.15 2.53
C THR A 136 18.93 20.72 2.20
N PHE A 137 18.00 20.19 2.99
CA PHE A 137 17.45 18.86 2.77
C PHE A 137 15.91 18.91 2.72
N PRO A 138 15.27 18.32 1.70
CA PRO A 138 15.85 17.74 0.50
C PRO A 138 16.64 18.75 -0.34
N PRO A 139 17.71 18.31 -1.05
CA PRO A 139 18.41 19.16 -2.00
C PRO A 139 17.49 19.51 -3.17
N GLU A 140 17.57 20.74 -3.69
CA GLU A 140 16.76 21.17 -4.85
C GLU A 140 16.85 20.17 -6.01
N GLY A 141 15.69 19.75 -6.55
CA GLY A 141 15.61 18.80 -7.66
C GLY A 141 15.21 19.43 -8.99
N LEU A 142 15.41 18.68 -10.07
CA LEU A 142 14.82 18.95 -11.39
C LEU A 142 14.51 17.64 -12.10
N LEU A 143 13.45 17.62 -12.91
CA LEU A 143 13.11 16.56 -13.84
C LEU A 143 13.13 17.15 -15.24
N ALA A 144 13.70 16.42 -16.19
CA ALA A 144 13.61 16.75 -17.60
C ALA A 144 13.22 15.52 -18.42
N VAL A 145 12.40 15.75 -19.44
CA VAL A 145 12.09 14.76 -20.49
C VAL A 145 12.76 15.24 -21.77
N LEU A 146 13.64 14.43 -22.32
CA LEU A 146 14.35 14.68 -23.57
C LEU A 146 13.72 13.82 -24.67
N ILE A 147 13.35 14.47 -25.77
CA ILE A 147 12.84 13.80 -26.97
C ILE A 147 13.93 13.78 -28.03
N CYS A 148 13.94 12.72 -28.82
CA CYS A 148 14.83 12.58 -29.95
C CYS A 148 14.07 12.77 -31.26
N ARG A 149 14.39 13.81 -32.03
CA ARG A 149 13.76 14.09 -33.33
C ARG A 149 14.75 14.69 -34.31
N ASN A 150 14.58 14.36 -35.59
CA ASN A 150 15.37 14.94 -36.69
C ASN A 150 16.90 14.86 -36.49
N GLY A 151 17.39 13.79 -35.87
CA GLY A 151 18.81 13.58 -35.62
C GLY A 151 19.38 14.36 -34.44
N ALA A 152 18.54 14.88 -33.54
CA ALA A 152 18.97 15.58 -32.33
C ALA A 152 18.03 15.33 -31.15
N TYR A 153 18.60 15.29 -29.94
CA TYR A 153 17.89 15.39 -28.69
C TYR A 153 17.54 16.84 -28.38
N GLU A 154 16.31 17.05 -27.92
CA GLU A 154 15.75 18.33 -27.50
C GLU A 154 15.00 18.14 -26.17
N THR A 155 14.91 19.19 -25.36
CA THR A 155 14.10 19.16 -24.14
C THR A 155 12.62 19.27 -24.50
N LEU A 156 11.84 18.26 -24.14
CA LEU A 156 10.39 18.21 -24.32
C LEU A 156 9.66 18.85 -23.14
N TYR A 157 10.10 18.53 -21.91
CA TYR A 157 9.48 18.97 -20.68
C TYR A 157 10.53 19.18 -19.60
N THR A 158 10.31 20.15 -18.71
CA THR A 158 11.12 20.34 -17.50
C THR A 158 10.20 20.67 -16.34
N TYR A 159 10.47 20.07 -15.19
CA TYR A 159 9.78 20.35 -13.95
C TYR A 159 10.80 20.62 -12.86
N MET A 160 10.62 21.73 -12.15
CA MET A 160 11.43 22.12 -11.00
C MET A 160 10.46 22.43 -9.87
N PRO A 161 10.48 21.66 -8.77
CA PRO A 161 9.61 21.90 -7.63
C PRO A 161 10.06 23.17 -6.89
N GLU A 162 9.25 23.58 -5.91
CA GLU A 162 9.60 24.69 -5.03
C GLU A 162 10.90 24.39 -4.24
N PRO A 163 11.61 25.43 -3.75
CA PRO A 163 12.78 25.24 -2.91
C PRO A 163 12.52 24.28 -1.74
N PHE A 164 13.57 23.59 -1.28
CA PHE A 164 13.49 22.54 -0.23
C PHE A 164 12.69 21.30 -0.66
N SER A 165 12.67 21.02 -1.96
CA SER A 165 12.00 19.87 -2.53
C SER A 165 12.86 19.22 -3.60
N ASN A 166 12.72 17.91 -3.77
CA ASN A 166 13.37 17.17 -4.84
C ASN A 166 12.39 16.26 -5.57
N ILE A 167 12.88 15.49 -6.54
CA ILE A 167 12.04 14.60 -7.33
C ILE A 167 12.58 13.17 -7.26
N ALA A 168 11.71 12.25 -6.85
CA ALA A 168 11.91 10.82 -6.97
C ALA A 168 11.23 10.32 -8.25
N LEU A 169 12.01 9.89 -9.25
CA LEU A 169 11.45 9.26 -10.44
C LEU A 169 10.91 7.87 -10.07
N ILE A 170 9.65 7.57 -10.40
CA ILE A 170 9.06 6.26 -10.09
C ILE A 170 9.10 5.37 -11.33
N GLY A 171 8.71 5.89 -12.49
CA GLY A 171 8.74 5.14 -13.74
C GLY A 171 7.79 5.69 -14.80
N GLY A 172 7.47 4.86 -15.77
CA GLY A 172 6.43 5.16 -16.76
C GLY A 172 5.66 3.91 -17.16
N GLN A 173 4.35 4.04 -17.28
CA GLN A 173 3.43 2.93 -17.56
C GLN A 173 2.13 3.45 -18.14
N ASP A 174 1.56 2.73 -19.12
CA ASP A 174 0.21 2.97 -19.62
C ASP A 174 -0.82 2.57 -18.54
N LEU A 175 -1.18 3.54 -17.70
CA LEU A 175 -2.13 3.44 -16.60
C LEU A 175 -3.54 3.82 -17.05
N THR A 176 -3.67 4.64 -18.11
CA THR A 176 -4.97 5.07 -18.66
C THR A 176 -5.54 4.07 -19.66
N GLY A 177 -4.71 3.18 -20.20
CA GLY A 177 -5.08 2.18 -21.20
C GLY A 177 -5.24 2.75 -22.60
N ASP A 178 -4.70 3.93 -22.88
CA ASP A 178 -4.82 4.62 -24.17
C ASP A 178 -3.66 4.28 -25.13
N GLY A 179 -2.71 3.46 -24.68
CA GLY A 179 -1.54 3.02 -25.45
C GLY A 179 -0.33 3.94 -25.31
N LYS A 180 -0.41 5.01 -24.52
CA LYS A 180 0.72 5.87 -24.16
C LYS A 180 1.09 5.65 -22.71
N ASN A 181 2.38 5.73 -22.40
CA ASN A 181 2.80 5.59 -21.01
C ASN A 181 2.67 6.93 -20.28
N GLU A 182 2.08 6.90 -19.09
CA GLU A 182 2.12 8.01 -18.16
C GLU A 182 3.51 8.12 -17.52
N LEU A 183 3.98 9.36 -17.33
CA LEU A 183 5.15 9.67 -16.50
C LEU A 183 4.75 9.69 -15.03
N VAL A 184 5.40 8.87 -14.21
CA VAL A 184 5.12 8.76 -12.77
C VAL A 184 6.35 9.20 -11.97
N PHE A 185 6.16 10.20 -11.11
CA PHE A 185 7.20 10.70 -10.20
C PHE A 185 6.58 11.18 -8.90
N ALA A 186 7.43 11.43 -7.91
CA ALA A 186 7.05 11.99 -6.63
C ALA A 186 7.84 13.29 -6.36
N GLU A 187 7.16 14.33 -5.89
CA GLU A 187 7.82 15.48 -5.27
C GLU A 187 8.08 15.14 -3.80
N VAL A 188 9.34 15.18 -3.38
CA VAL A 188 9.74 14.88 -2.00
C VAL A 188 9.96 16.18 -1.24
N THR A 189 9.27 16.32 -0.12
CA THR A 189 9.42 17.43 0.83
C THR A 189 9.65 16.89 2.23
N CYS A 190 10.55 17.48 3.02
CA CYS A 190 10.78 17.03 4.39
C CYS A 190 10.61 18.13 5.42
N GLY A 191 9.84 17.82 6.46
CA GLY A 191 9.85 18.55 7.72
C GLY A 191 10.93 18.02 8.68
N ALA A 192 10.85 18.42 9.94
CA ALA A 192 11.84 18.03 10.96
C ALA A 192 11.96 16.51 11.20
N HIS A 193 10.89 15.75 10.98
CA HIS A 193 10.80 14.34 11.33
C HIS A 193 10.07 13.48 10.29
N THR A 194 9.60 14.07 9.19
CA THR A 194 8.79 13.33 8.21
C THR A 194 9.02 13.90 6.84
N CYS A 195 9.42 13.02 5.92
CA CYS A 195 9.40 13.29 4.50
C CYS A 195 8.08 12.81 3.92
N TRP A 196 7.52 13.62 3.06
CA TRP A 196 6.30 13.38 2.33
C TRP A 196 6.63 13.35 0.85
N ASP A 197 6.11 12.33 0.18
CA ASP A 197 6.18 12.25 -1.27
C ASP A 197 4.79 12.51 -1.81
N THR A 198 4.66 13.55 -2.63
CA THR A 198 3.43 13.85 -3.37
C THR A 198 3.52 13.16 -4.72
N LEU A 199 2.66 12.18 -4.95
CA LEU A 199 2.62 11.41 -6.20
C LEU A 199 2.04 12.26 -7.34
N HIS A 200 2.72 12.24 -8.49
CA HIS A 200 2.32 12.89 -9.72
C HIS A 200 2.23 11.88 -10.86
N VAL A 201 1.21 12.03 -11.71
CA VAL A 201 1.05 11.20 -12.90
C VAL A 201 0.71 12.06 -14.12
N GLY A 202 1.65 12.18 -15.05
CA GLY A 202 1.49 13.00 -16.24
C GLY A 202 1.16 12.17 -17.48
N SER A 203 0.04 12.46 -18.15
CA SER A 203 -0.24 11.96 -19.52
C SER A 203 0.14 13.00 -20.57
N TRP A 204 0.74 12.56 -21.67
CA TRP A 204 1.10 13.46 -22.77
C TRP A 204 -0.11 13.86 -23.62
N ASN A 205 -0.43 15.15 -23.67
CA ASN A 205 -1.57 15.67 -24.44
C ASN A 205 -1.22 16.13 -25.87
N GLY A 206 0.03 15.93 -26.31
CA GLY A 206 0.56 16.42 -27.60
C GLY A 206 1.42 17.67 -27.49
N SER A 207 1.39 18.36 -26.35
CA SER A 207 2.17 19.58 -26.11
C SER A 207 2.80 19.65 -24.72
N ASP A 208 2.17 19.07 -23.71
CA ASP A 208 2.64 19.05 -22.33
C ASP A 208 2.15 17.78 -21.59
N PHE A 209 2.72 17.53 -20.42
CA PHE A 209 2.24 16.50 -19.48
C PHE A 209 1.10 17.07 -18.62
N GLN A 210 -0.10 16.50 -18.78
CA GLN A 210 -1.26 16.85 -17.99
C GLN A 210 -1.36 15.94 -16.75
N GLU A 211 -1.44 16.55 -15.57
CA GLU A 211 -1.68 15.84 -14.30
C GLU A 211 -2.98 15.05 -14.35
N GLN A 212 -2.89 13.77 -13.96
CA GLN A 212 -3.99 12.82 -13.94
C GLN A 212 -4.42 12.43 -12.54
N ILE A 213 -3.66 12.77 -11.49
CA ILE A 213 -4.05 12.42 -10.14
C ILE A 213 -5.15 13.33 -9.60
N SER A 214 -6.06 12.75 -8.82
CA SER A 214 -7.09 13.50 -8.11
C SER A 214 -7.13 13.09 -6.63
N GLY A 215 -7.22 14.10 -5.76
CA GLY A 215 -7.21 13.93 -4.31
C GLY A 215 -5.84 14.24 -3.69
N GLU A 216 -5.73 14.02 -2.38
CA GLU A 216 -4.48 14.16 -1.64
C GLU A 216 -3.63 12.89 -1.84
N ALA A 217 -2.53 13.02 -2.57
CA ALA A 217 -1.61 11.93 -2.88
C ALA A 217 -0.23 12.12 -2.23
N ALA A 218 -0.22 12.81 -1.08
CA ALA A 218 0.96 12.97 -0.24
C ALA A 218 1.00 11.83 0.79
N LEU A 219 2.08 11.04 0.79
CA LEU A 219 2.26 9.95 1.74
C LEU A 219 3.58 10.13 2.52
N PRO A 220 3.63 9.78 3.81
CA PRO A 220 4.86 9.86 4.59
C PRO A 220 5.75 8.64 4.35
N TYR A 221 7.01 8.89 3.99
CA TYR A 221 8.03 7.86 3.67
C TYR A 221 7.49 6.69 2.82
N PRO A 222 6.89 6.96 1.65
CA PRO A 222 6.32 5.92 0.85
C PRO A 222 7.39 5.16 0.06
N THR A 223 7.01 3.97 -0.37
CA THR A 223 7.69 3.23 -1.43
C THR A 223 6.65 2.94 -2.50
N PHE A 224 7.01 3.21 -3.75
CA PHE A 224 6.10 3.04 -4.89
C PHE A 224 6.44 1.77 -5.67
N THR A 225 5.41 1.04 -6.07
CA THR A 225 5.52 -0.06 -7.04
C THR A 225 4.55 0.22 -8.17
N LEU A 226 5.09 0.29 -9.39
CA LEU A 226 4.31 0.51 -10.60
C LEU A 226 3.95 -0.83 -11.24
N THR A 227 2.68 -1.03 -11.55
CA THR A 227 2.15 -2.19 -12.29
C THR A 227 1.36 -1.69 -13.49
N LYS A 228 0.99 -2.57 -14.41
CA LYS A 228 0.20 -2.18 -15.60
C LYS A 228 -1.16 -1.59 -15.24
N GLU A 229 -1.73 -2.02 -14.11
CA GLU A 229 -3.09 -1.65 -13.74
C GLU A 229 -3.14 -0.58 -12.62
N ALA A 230 -2.06 -0.41 -11.86
CA ALA A 230 -2.08 0.39 -10.63
C ALA A 230 -0.70 0.91 -10.19
N ILE A 231 -0.73 1.96 -9.38
CA ILE A 231 0.38 2.40 -8.53
C ILE A 231 0.08 1.92 -7.10
N LEU A 232 0.98 1.14 -6.53
CA LEU A 232 0.93 0.72 -5.13
C LEU A 232 1.87 1.61 -4.31
N ALA A 233 1.31 2.43 -3.44
CA ALA A 233 2.04 3.35 -2.58
C ALA A 233 2.03 2.82 -1.14
N ARG A 234 3.14 2.22 -0.70
CA ARG A 234 3.29 1.69 0.65
C ARG A 234 3.92 2.74 1.56
N SER A 235 3.16 3.26 2.51
CA SER A 235 3.57 4.26 3.49
C SER A 235 4.08 3.62 4.79
N ALA A 236 5.19 4.15 5.32
CA ALA A 236 5.73 3.76 6.62
C ALA A 236 5.09 4.52 7.80
N GLY A 237 4.29 5.56 7.50
CA GLY A 237 3.70 6.45 8.51
C GLY A 237 4.62 7.62 8.88
N ILE A 238 4.09 8.51 9.72
CA ILE A 238 4.75 9.75 10.13
C ILE A 238 5.92 9.44 11.07
N GLY A 239 7.12 9.94 10.78
CA GLY A 239 8.36 9.67 11.54
C GLY A 239 8.51 10.41 12.87
N SER A 240 7.41 10.91 13.45
CA SER A 240 7.41 11.62 14.73
C SER A 240 7.03 10.69 15.88
N VAL A 241 7.76 10.74 16.99
CA VAL A 241 7.35 10.06 18.24
C VAL A 241 5.99 10.57 18.72
N GLY A 242 5.66 11.84 18.46
CA GLY A 242 4.35 12.39 18.80
C GLY A 242 3.19 11.83 17.98
N ALA A 243 3.46 11.24 16.81
CA ALA A 243 2.43 10.62 15.98
C ALA A 243 1.92 9.30 16.58
N GLY A 244 2.75 8.66 17.42
CA GLY A 244 2.42 7.39 18.05
C GLY A 244 2.63 6.18 17.14
N PRO A 245 2.29 4.97 17.62
CA PRO A 245 2.44 3.76 16.82
C PRO A 245 1.47 3.79 15.65
N GLN A 246 2.00 3.68 14.43
CA GLN A 246 1.21 3.63 13.20
C GLN A 246 1.41 2.27 12.54
N ARG A 247 0.38 1.81 11.81
CA ARG A 247 0.53 0.68 10.91
C ARG A 247 1.05 1.19 9.58
N VAL A 248 2.01 0.47 9.03
CA VAL A 248 2.31 0.55 7.60
C VAL A 248 1.02 0.29 6.84
N TYR A 249 0.78 1.01 5.77
CA TYR A 249 -0.39 0.80 4.92
C TYR A 249 0.00 0.91 3.46
N THR A 250 -0.78 0.30 2.59
CA THR A 250 -0.60 0.40 1.14
C THR A 250 -1.84 1.00 0.52
N GLU A 251 -1.66 2.07 -0.23
CA GLU A 251 -2.70 2.66 -1.05
C GLU A 251 -2.59 2.13 -2.47
N THR A 252 -3.73 1.76 -3.04
CA THR A 252 -3.82 1.38 -4.45
C THR A 252 -4.43 2.55 -5.21
N TRP A 253 -3.72 3.05 -6.21
CA TRP A 253 -4.12 4.14 -7.07
C TRP A 253 -4.33 3.63 -8.48
N THR A 254 -5.54 3.80 -9.01
CA THR A 254 -5.95 3.26 -10.31
C THR A 254 -6.74 4.30 -11.10
N TRP A 255 -6.68 4.19 -12.42
CA TRP A 255 -7.52 4.97 -13.32
C TRP A 255 -9.00 4.61 -13.14
N ASN A 256 -9.85 5.63 -12.96
CA ASN A 256 -11.30 5.45 -12.82
C ASN A 256 -12.08 5.70 -14.12
N GLY A 257 -11.38 5.89 -15.25
CA GLY A 257 -11.96 6.32 -16.52
C GLY A 257 -11.77 7.81 -16.83
N SER A 258 -11.35 8.63 -15.86
CA SER A 258 -11.09 10.05 -16.06
C SER A 258 -9.89 10.61 -15.29
N VAL A 259 -9.59 10.10 -14.11
CA VAL A 259 -8.43 10.49 -13.29
C VAL A 259 -7.93 9.26 -12.51
N ILE A 260 -6.68 9.29 -12.09
CA ILE A 260 -6.13 8.33 -11.14
C ILE A 260 -6.56 8.73 -9.74
N THR A 261 -7.20 7.80 -9.03
CA THR A 261 -7.71 8.01 -7.67
C THR A 261 -7.33 6.86 -6.77
N ARG A 262 -7.22 7.12 -5.47
CA ARG A 262 -7.05 6.08 -4.44
C ARG A 262 -8.31 5.22 -4.35
N THR A 263 -8.21 3.96 -4.76
CA THR A 263 -9.32 3.00 -4.77
C THR A 263 -9.31 2.04 -3.59
N ALA A 264 -8.16 1.85 -2.95
CA ALA A 264 -8.06 1.06 -1.72
C ALA A 264 -6.98 1.59 -0.79
N THR A 265 -7.17 1.34 0.51
CA THR A 265 -6.14 1.48 1.54
C THR A 265 -6.14 0.21 2.38
N GLU A 266 -5.02 -0.51 2.36
CA GLU A 266 -4.85 -1.76 3.08
C GLU A 266 -3.88 -1.56 4.24
N LEU A 267 -4.36 -1.79 5.46
CA LEU A 267 -3.50 -1.76 6.64
C LEU A 267 -2.64 -3.02 6.70
N GLY A 268 -1.36 -2.82 6.99
CA GLY A 268 -0.44 -3.90 7.31
C GLY A 268 -0.75 -4.59 8.64
N PRO A 269 0.01 -5.65 8.98
CA PRO A 269 -0.20 -6.40 10.21
C PRO A 269 0.02 -5.55 11.46
N ALA A 270 -0.66 -5.95 12.55
CA ALA A 270 -0.49 -5.35 13.86
C ALA A 270 0.91 -5.65 14.43
N ARG A 271 1.73 -4.61 14.58
CA ARG A 271 3.04 -4.69 15.26
C ARG A 271 2.99 -4.43 16.78
N TYR A 272 2.24 -3.39 17.19
CA TYR A 272 2.20 -2.92 18.57
C TYR A 272 1.04 -3.52 19.37
N ARG A 273 1.16 -3.61 20.68
CA ARG A 273 0.06 -4.07 21.56
C ARG A 273 -1.18 -3.17 21.46
N TYR A 274 -0.97 -1.86 21.33
CA TYR A 274 -2.01 -0.88 21.03
C TYR A 274 -2.81 -1.23 19.78
N HIS A 275 -2.13 -1.66 18.71
CA HIS A 275 -2.78 -2.00 17.44
C HIS A 275 -3.78 -3.16 17.60
N VAL A 276 -3.40 -4.22 18.32
CA VAL A 276 -4.28 -5.39 18.53
C VAL A 276 -5.44 -5.03 19.45
N PHE A 277 -5.20 -4.19 20.47
CA PHE A 277 -6.27 -3.70 21.33
C PHE A 277 -7.33 -2.90 20.54
N ARG A 278 -6.89 -2.03 19.63
CA ARG A 278 -7.78 -1.29 18.71
C ARG A 278 -8.56 -2.21 17.77
N ASP A 279 -7.93 -3.26 17.24
CA ASP A 279 -8.63 -4.25 16.41
C ASP A 279 -9.74 -4.95 17.20
N GLY A 280 -9.47 -5.30 18.47
CA GLY A 280 -10.47 -5.86 19.38
C GLY A 280 -11.65 -4.92 19.58
N ASP A 281 -11.40 -3.64 19.88
CA ASP A 281 -12.44 -2.63 20.06
C ASP A 281 -13.25 -2.38 18.77
N ALA A 282 -12.60 -2.38 17.60
CA ALA A 282 -13.27 -2.27 16.32
C ALA A 282 -14.14 -3.51 16.02
N ALA A 283 -13.64 -4.72 16.30
CA ALA A 283 -14.38 -5.96 16.15
C ALA A 283 -15.59 -6.02 17.10
N PHE A 284 -15.42 -5.61 18.36
CA PHE A 284 -16.49 -5.55 19.35
C PHE A 284 -17.63 -4.65 18.87
N ARG A 285 -17.33 -3.42 18.45
CA ARG A 285 -18.33 -2.46 17.94
C ARG A 285 -19.03 -2.95 16.67
N ALA A 286 -18.33 -3.73 15.85
CA ALA A 286 -18.90 -4.33 14.64
C ALA A 286 -19.71 -5.62 14.93
N GLY A 287 -19.86 -6.04 16.19
CA GLY A 287 -20.53 -7.29 16.55
C GLY A 287 -19.74 -8.56 16.21
N ARG A 288 -18.47 -8.43 15.84
CA ARG A 288 -17.57 -9.54 15.49
C ARG A 288 -16.91 -10.08 16.76
N TYR A 289 -17.74 -10.61 17.64
CA TYR A 289 -17.36 -10.95 19.02
C TYR A 289 -16.26 -12.02 19.15
N ALA A 290 -16.23 -13.01 18.26
CA ALA A 290 -15.15 -14.00 18.25
C ALA A 290 -13.79 -13.36 17.94
N GLU A 291 -13.74 -12.47 16.95
CA GLU A 291 -12.51 -11.73 16.62
C GLU A 291 -12.09 -10.78 17.74
N ALA A 292 -13.05 -10.13 18.40
CA ALA A 292 -12.79 -9.29 19.56
C ALA A 292 -12.16 -10.09 20.71
N PHE A 293 -12.73 -11.26 21.03
CA PHE A 293 -12.20 -12.17 22.04
C PHE A 293 -10.76 -12.57 21.74
N ASP A 294 -10.48 -13.03 20.52
CA ASP A 294 -9.14 -13.44 20.09
C ASP A 294 -8.15 -12.27 20.17
N ALA A 295 -8.56 -11.07 19.74
CA ALA A 295 -7.73 -9.88 19.82
C ALA A 295 -7.38 -9.52 21.28
N TYR A 296 -8.35 -9.51 22.20
CA TYR A 296 -8.08 -9.21 23.60
C TYR A 296 -7.22 -10.27 24.28
N LEU A 297 -7.39 -11.56 23.96
CA LEU A 297 -6.48 -12.60 24.43
C LEU A 297 -5.06 -12.43 23.89
N ARG A 298 -4.91 -12.03 22.62
CA ARG A 298 -3.58 -11.69 22.07
C ARG A 298 -2.95 -10.49 22.78
N VAL A 299 -3.72 -9.46 23.09
CA VAL A 299 -3.24 -8.31 23.90
C VAL A 299 -2.69 -8.77 25.26
N ILE A 300 -3.23 -9.82 25.86
CA ILE A 300 -2.76 -10.34 27.15
C ILE A 300 -1.54 -11.27 26.99
N ASN A 301 -1.56 -12.16 25.99
CA ASN A 301 -0.68 -13.33 25.94
C ASN A 301 0.43 -13.26 24.88
N ASP A 302 0.30 -12.43 23.85
CA ASP A 302 1.26 -12.37 22.75
C ASP A 302 2.50 -11.57 23.18
N GLU A 303 3.62 -12.29 23.39
CA GLU A 303 4.92 -11.73 23.76
C GLU A 303 5.65 -11.06 22.60
N THR A 304 5.19 -11.25 21.36
CA THR A 304 5.83 -10.68 20.17
C THR A 304 5.35 -9.26 19.86
N LEU A 305 4.25 -8.82 20.49
CA LEU A 305 3.71 -7.47 20.30
C LEU A 305 4.62 -6.43 20.97
N GLU A 306 5.08 -5.48 20.17
CA GLU A 306 5.96 -4.42 20.62
C GLU A 306 5.20 -3.39 21.50
N PRO A 307 5.87 -2.82 22.52
CA PRO A 307 5.38 -1.64 23.20
C PRO A 307 5.63 -0.39 22.34
N TRP A 308 4.79 0.64 22.43
CA TRP A 308 5.15 1.94 21.88
C TRP A 308 6.22 2.64 22.73
N ALA A 309 6.06 2.56 24.06
CA ALA A 309 6.96 3.11 25.06
C ALA A 309 7.27 4.62 24.91
N GLY A 310 6.33 5.39 24.34
CA GLY A 310 6.51 6.84 24.15
C GLY A 310 6.37 7.67 25.43
N PHE A 311 5.46 7.27 26.33
CA PHE A 311 5.16 7.98 27.60
C PHE A 311 5.18 7.07 28.84
N TYR A 312 5.13 5.76 28.63
CA TYR A 312 5.18 4.74 29.68
C TYR A 312 6.32 3.77 29.38
N SER A 313 6.90 3.15 30.39
CA SER A 313 7.86 2.07 30.13
C SER A 313 7.17 0.86 29.52
N ALA A 314 7.92 0.05 28.75
CA ALA A 314 7.38 -1.15 28.13
C ALA A 314 6.65 -2.11 29.11
N PRO A 315 7.15 -2.38 30.32
CA PRO A 315 6.43 -3.20 31.31
C PRO A 315 5.13 -2.54 31.80
N GLU A 316 5.14 -1.23 32.05
CA GLU A 316 3.94 -0.49 32.48
C GLU A 316 2.85 -0.50 31.41
N GLU A 317 3.21 -0.19 30.16
CA GLU A 317 2.29 -0.21 29.02
C GLU A 317 1.63 -1.59 28.86
N ARG A 318 2.42 -2.66 29.01
CA ARG A 318 1.88 -4.03 28.97
C ARG A 318 0.84 -4.27 30.05
N LEU A 319 1.12 -3.86 31.29
CA LEU A 319 0.19 -4.03 32.40
C LEU A 319 -1.11 -3.25 32.16
N TRP A 320 -1.02 -2.01 31.70
CA TRP A 320 -2.19 -1.22 31.31
C TRP A 320 -3.06 -1.90 30.25
N PHE A 321 -2.46 -2.35 29.14
CA PHE A 321 -3.22 -3.05 28.10
C PHE A 321 -3.76 -4.41 28.56
N THR A 322 -3.06 -5.09 29.45
CA THR A 322 -3.56 -6.34 30.05
C THR A 322 -4.81 -6.06 30.89
N ALA A 323 -4.80 -5.02 31.71
CA ALA A 323 -5.96 -4.61 32.50
C ALA A 323 -7.14 -4.22 31.60
N LEU A 324 -6.88 -3.39 30.58
CA LEU A 324 -7.87 -2.97 29.58
C LEU A 324 -8.46 -4.14 28.81
N ALA A 325 -7.64 -5.07 28.32
CA ALA A 325 -8.12 -6.25 27.61
C ALA A 325 -8.98 -7.15 28.51
N ARG A 326 -8.60 -7.34 29.78
CA ARG A 326 -9.45 -8.05 30.75
C ARG A 326 -10.78 -7.33 30.97
N TRP A 327 -10.77 -6.01 31.11
CA TRP A 327 -11.99 -5.22 31.20
C TRP A 327 -12.89 -5.38 29.96
N ARG A 328 -12.31 -5.38 28.76
CA ARG A 328 -13.05 -5.65 27.52
C ARG A 328 -13.63 -7.06 27.48
N LEU A 329 -12.93 -8.06 28.01
CA LEU A 329 -13.43 -9.44 28.13
C LEU A 329 -14.59 -9.55 29.14
N VAL A 330 -14.58 -8.78 30.24
CA VAL A 330 -15.74 -8.65 31.13
C VAL A 330 -16.94 -8.15 30.32
N LEU A 331 -16.79 -7.01 29.64
CA LEU A 331 -17.87 -6.41 28.83
C LEU A 331 -18.35 -7.36 27.72
N LEU A 332 -17.46 -8.10 27.09
CA LEU A 332 -17.80 -9.07 26.06
C LEU A 332 -18.62 -10.24 26.61
N GLY A 333 -18.21 -10.79 27.76
CA GLY A 333 -18.98 -11.83 28.44
C GLY A 333 -20.38 -11.33 28.83
N MET A 334 -20.49 -10.09 29.30
CA MET A 334 -21.78 -9.45 29.60
C MET A 334 -22.65 -9.29 28.35
N GLN A 335 -22.07 -8.83 27.24
CA GLN A 335 -22.77 -8.67 25.96
C GLN A 335 -23.30 -10.00 25.41
N LEU A 336 -22.56 -11.09 25.61
CA LEU A 336 -22.93 -12.43 25.16
C LEU A 336 -23.83 -13.19 26.15
N GLY A 337 -24.14 -12.60 27.31
CA GLY A 337 -24.85 -13.28 28.40
C GLY A 337 -24.04 -14.40 29.08
N ASN A 338 -22.72 -14.44 28.86
CA ASN A 338 -21.80 -15.39 29.48
C ASN A 338 -21.21 -14.81 30.77
N THR A 339 -22.06 -14.65 31.79
CA THR A 339 -21.67 -14.11 33.09
C THR A 339 -20.56 -14.90 33.80
N PRO A 340 -20.48 -16.25 33.73
CA PRO A 340 -19.38 -16.98 34.34
C PRO A 340 -17.99 -16.59 33.79
N ASP A 341 -17.89 -16.37 32.47
CA ASP A 341 -16.64 -15.94 31.84
C ASP A 341 -16.31 -14.49 32.19
N ALA A 342 -17.32 -13.60 32.18
CA ALA A 342 -17.17 -12.22 32.63
C ALA A 342 -16.67 -12.14 34.08
N GLU A 343 -17.23 -12.93 34.99
CA GLU A 343 -16.80 -13.01 36.39
C GLU A 343 -15.36 -13.50 36.52
N ALA A 344 -14.96 -14.52 35.76
CA ALA A 344 -13.59 -15.03 35.80
C ALA A 344 -12.58 -13.95 35.38
N HIS A 345 -12.88 -13.19 34.33
CA HIS A 345 -12.04 -12.07 33.89
C HIS A 345 -12.02 -10.92 34.90
N TYR A 346 -13.17 -10.60 35.52
CA TYR A 346 -13.28 -9.60 36.57
C TYR A 346 -12.45 -9.98 37.81
N GLN A 347 -12.63 -11.19 38.34
CA GLN A 347 -11.88 -11.67 39.51
C GLN A 347 -10.38 -11.64 39.25
N ARG A 348 -9.95 -12.05 38.05
CA ARG A 348 -8.54 -12.02 37.68
C ARG A 348 -8.00 -10.60 37.57
N LEU A 349 -8.79 -9.67 37.01
CA LEU A 349 -8.46 -8.25 36.98
C LEU A 349 -8.30 -7.67 38.39
N GLN A 350 -9.18 -8.01 39.34
CA GLN A 350 -9.04 -7.54 40.74
C GLN A 350 -7.84 -8.17 41.46
N ALA A 351 -7.51 -9.43 41.15
CA ALA A 351 -6.40 -10.12 41.80
C ALA A 351 -5.02 -9.66 41.31
N ASP A 352 -4.88 -9.41 40.00
CA ASP A 352 -3.59 -9.07 39.38
C ASP A 352 -3.23 -7.57 39.52
N PHE A 353 -4.22 -6.69 39.72
CA PHE A 353 -4.03 -5.25 39.71
C PHE A 353 -4.44 -4.63 41.06
N THR A 354 -3.44 -4.37 41.91
CA THR A 354 -3.58 -3.68 43.21
C THR A 354 -3.21 -2.20 43.08
N PRO A 355 -3.45 -1.32 44.09
CA PRO A 355 -3.20 0.13 44.00
C PRO A 355 -1.83 0.56 43.46
N GLU A 356 -0.79 -0.25 43.67
CA GLU A 356 0.58 0.02 43.24
C GLU A 356 0.89 -0.49 41.83
N THR A 357 -0.04 -1.21 41.20
CA THR A 357 0.14 -1.85 39.89
C THR A 357 -0.35 -0.93 38.77
N PRO A 358 0.47 -0.65 37.73
CA PRO A 358 0.01 0.02 36.53
C PRO A 358 -1.24 -0.66 35.94
N GLY A 359 -2.27 0.11 35.61
CA GLY A 359 -3.57 -0.43 35.18
C GLY A 359 -4.60 -0.60 36.31
N TYR A 360 -4.26 -0.35 37.58
CA TYR A 360 -5.22 -0.38 38.70
C TYR A 360 -6.49 0.46 38.48
N PRO A 361 -6.44 1.67 37.89
CA PRO A 361 -7.66 2.44 37.59
C PRO A 361 -8.68 1.66 36.74
N VAL A 362 -8.22 0.78 35.84
CA VAL A 362 -9.10 -0.09 35.04
C VAL A 362 -9.78 -1.14 35.91
N ALA A 363 -9.08 -1.70 36.91
CA ALA A 363 -9.67 -2.62 37.87
C ALA A 363 -10.77 -1.93 38.71
N GLN A 364 -10.56 -0.67 39.08
CA GLN A 364 -11.59 0.11 39.79
C GLN A 364 -12.82 0.40 38.92
N LEU A 365 -12.63 0.72 37.63
CA LEU A 365 -13.76 0.82 36.68
C LEU A 365 -14.56 -0.48 36.62
N ALA A 366 -13.87 -1.61 36.47
CA ALA A 366 -14.51 -2.91 36.41
C ALA A 366 -15.25 -3.26 37.71
N HIS A 367 -14.70 -2.88 38.87
CA HIS A 367 -15.34 -3.08 40.17
C HIS A 367 -16.65 -2.29 40.29
N ARG A 368 -16.65 -1.01 39.89
CA ARG A 368 -17.86 -0.16 39.91
C ARG A 368 -18.93 -0.73 39.00
N PHE A 369 -18.56 -1.14 37.78
CA PHE A 369 -19.47 -1.82 36.86
C PHE A 369 -20.05 -3.09 37.49
N TRP A 370 -19.20 -3.95 38.06
CA TRP A 370 -19.62 -5.26 38.57
C TRP A 370 -20.56 -5.13 39.78
N ASP A 371 -20.26 -4.22 40.71
CA ASP A 371 -21.14 -3.90 41.85
C ASP A 371 -22.48 -3.33 41.37
N ALA A 372 -22.44 -2.35 40.47
CA ALA A 372 -23.63 -1.74 39.90
C ALA A 372 -24.50 -2.78 39.17
N TYR A 373 -23.89 -3.67 38.37
CA TYR A 373 -24.60 -4.75 37.71
C TYR A 373 -25.24 -5.71 38.73
N GLY A 374 -24.53 -6.09 39.79
CA GLY A 374 -25.07 -6.94 40.87
C GLY A 374 -26.28 -6.31 41.58
N ARG A 375 -26.30 -4.99 41.73
CA ARG A 375 -27.42 -4.26 42.35
C ARG A 375 -28.58 -3.99 41.39
N LEU A 376 -28.30 -3.59 40.15
CA LEU A 376 -29.28 -3.11 39.19
C LEU A 376 -29.82 -4.21 38.26
N GLY A 377 -29.02 -5.24 38.01
CA GLY A 377 -29.31 -6.29 37.02
C GLY A 377 -29.33 -5.80 35.57
N MET A 378 -28.81 -4.59 35.30
CA MET A 378 -28.88 -3.93 33.99
C MET A 378 -27.51 -3.43 33.55
N THR A 379 -27.06 -3.89 32.38
CA THR A 379 -25.77 -3.52 31.80
C THR A 379 -25.64 -2.02 31.50
N PRO A 380 -26.65 -1.32 30.93
CA PRO A 380 -26.53 0.11 30.68
C PRO A 380 -26.30 0.95 31.95
N GLY A 381 -27.07 0.70 33.01
CA GLY A 381 -26.91 1.39 34.30
C GLY A 381 -25.57 1.09 34.98
N ALA A 382 -25.06 -0.13 34.81
CA ALA A 382 -23.72 -0.48 35.29
C ALA A 382 -22.61 0.26 34.53
N CYS A 383 -22.75 0.47 33.22
CA CYS A 383 -21.85 1.31 32.45
C CYS A 383 -21.90 2.77 32.91
N GLU A 384 -23.08 3.34 33.15
CA GLU A 384 -23.21 4.71 33.66
C GLU A 384 -22.41 4.92 34.95
N GLU A 385 -22.51 4.00 35.91
CA GLU A 385 -21.74 4.08 37.16
C GLU A 385 -20.23 3.93 36.95
N ALA A 386 -19.81 3.07 36.01
CA ALA A 386 -18.41 2.94 35.65
C ALA A 386 -17.86 4.20 34.97
N LEU A 387 -18.64 4.84 34.09
CA LEU A 387 -18.20 6.07 33.40
C LEU A 387 -18.20 7.31 34.30
N ALA A 388 -19.04 7.33 35.34
CA ALA A 388 -19.04 8.38 36.36
C ALA A 388 -17.87 8.28 37.36
N ALA A 389 -17.05 7.25 37.25
CA ALA A 389 -15.94 6.98 38.14
C ALA A 389 -14.81 8.02 38.01
N PRO A 390 -14.16 8.42 39.12
CA PRO A 390 -12.98 9.29 39.06
C PRO A 390 -11.80 8.65 38.32
N GLU A 391 -11.81 7.32 38.15
CA GLU A 391 -10.79 6.59 37.40
C GLU A 391 -10.97 6.68 35.88
N ALA A 392 -12.17 6.98 35.38
CA ALA A 392 -12.46 7.00 33.93
C ALA A 392 -11.57 8.01 33.16
N PRO A 393 -11.38 9.26 33.63
CA PRO A 393 -10.45 10.20 32.98
C PRO A 393 -9.01 9.70 32.95
N VAL A 394 -8.54 9.00 33.98
CA VAL A 394 -7.17 8.45 34.04
C VAL A 394 -6.97 7.34 33.00
N VAL A 395 -7.99 6.49 32.83
CA VAL A 395 -7.96 5.44 31.80
C VAL A 395 -8.01 6.04 30.39
N LEU A 396 -8.80 7.10 30.19
CA LEU A 396 -8.81 7.83 28.91
C LEU A 396 -7.48 8.51 28.61
N GLU A 397 -6.84 9.10 29.62
CA GLU A 397 -5.51 9.72 29.46
C GLU A 397 -4.49 8.71 28.95
N PHE A 398 -4.45 7.50 29.54
CA PHE A 398 -3.61 6.41 29.03
C PHE A 398 -3.98 6.04 27.59
N LEU A 399 -5.26 5.76 27.30
CA LEU A 399 -5.69 5.34 25.96
C LEU A 399 -5.40 6.41 24.88
N ASN A 400 -5.34 7.68 25.27
CA ASN A 400 -5.08 8.82 24.40
C ASN A 400 -3.61 9.28 24.39
N SER A 401 -2.70 8.57 25.06
CA SER A 401 -1.26 8.87 24.99
C SER A 401 -0.57 8.28 23.75
N PHE A 402 -1.31 7.67 22.83
CA PHE A 402 -0.75 6.97 21.66
C PHE A 402 -0.66 7.84 20.41
N GLY A 403 -0.48 9.15 20.60
CA GLY A 403 -0.07 10.09 19.56
C GLY A 403 -1.19 10.61 18.65
N TYR A 404 -0.92 11.73 17.99
CA TYR A 404 -1.91 12.49 17.22
C TYR A 404 -2.33 11.83 15.90
N ALA A 405 -1.57 10.86 15.40
CA ALA A 405 -1.91 10.13 14.17
C ALA A 405 -2.87 8.95 14.44
N ASN A 406 -3.23 8.73 15.71
CA ASN A 406 -4.14 7.69 16.12
C ASN A 406 -5.49 8.27 16.58
N PRO A 407 -6.60 7.52 16.43
CA PRO A 407 -7.90 8.01 16.87
C PRO A 407 -7.98 8.17 18.39
N THR A 408 -8.62 9.24 18.83
CA THR A 408 -8.88 9.53 20.24
C THR A 408 -10.05 8.71 20.78
N TYR A 409 -9.88 8.12 21.95
CA TYR A 409 -10.92 7.47 22.73
C TYR A 409 -11.82 8.47 23.46
N THR A 410 -13.13 8.23 23.43
CA THR A 410 -14.13 8.96 24.23
C THR A 410 -14.55 8.18 25.47
N ALA A 411 -15.21 8.86 26.41
CA ALA A 411 -15.69 8.23 27.65
C ALA A 411 -16.64 7.06 27.38
N GLU A 412 -17.55 7.21 26.42
CA GLU A 412 -18.52 6.18 26.04
C GLU A 412 -17.84 4.90 25.54
N GLU A 413 -16.67 5.03 24.91
CA GLU A 413 -15.88 3.89 24.43
C GLU A 413 -15.19 3.12 25.57
N LEU A 414 -15.17 3.64 26.81
CA LEU A 414 -14.73 2.84 27.97
C LEU A 414 -15.76 1.76 28.34
N CYS A 415 -17.05 1.99 28.09
CA CYS A 415 -18.14 1.05 28.39
C CYS A 415 -19.24 1.14 27.30
N PRO A 416 -19.06 0.48 26.15
CA PRO A 416 -19.94 0.63 24.98
C PRO A 416 -21.31 -0.05 25.12
N LEU A 417 -21.68 -0.53 26.32
CA LEU A 417 -22.93 -1.25 26.58
C LEU A 417 -24.06 -0.35 27.12
N MET A 418 -23.91 0.97 26.99
CA MET A 418 -24.95 1.95 27.37
C MET A 418 -26.15 1.97 26.42
N THR A 419 -25.97 1.50 25.17
CA THR A 419 -27.04 1.45 24.17
C THR A 419 -27.43 -0.02 23.94
N PRO A 420 -28.74 -0.37 23.89
CA PRO A 420 -29.21 -1.75 23.72
C PRO A 420 -28.71 -2.45 22.46
#